data_AF-A0A0P1GJ30-F1
#
_entry.id   AF-A0A0P1GJ30-F1
#
_cell.length_a   1.000
_cell.length_b   1.000
_cell.length_c   1.000
_cell.angle_alpha   90.00
_cell.angle_beta   90.00
_cell.angle_gamma   90.00
#
_symmetry.space_group_name_H-M   'P 1'
#
loop_
_entity.id
_entity.type
_entity.pdbx_description
1 polymer ?
#
loop_
_entity_poly.entity_id
_entity_poly.type
_entity_poly.pdbx_seq_one_letter_code
_entity_poly.pdbx_strand_id
1 'polypeptide(L)'
;MFDESQQLDVFPTVVDLKRIDPSLNMRRFYRMSVQPDLFGGVSLVREWGRIGFRGQMLIEQHDDEGRAVNALMKLSAMKKRRGYRLLGER
;
A
#
# COMPACT_ATOMS: atom_id res chain seq x y z
N MET A 1 -9.94 27.46 1.83
CA MET A 1 -9.86 26.22 1.04
C MET A 1 -8.68 25.46 1.61
N PHE A 2 -8.95 24.44 2.43
CA PHE A 2 -7.88 23.66 3.06
C PHE A 2 -7.27 22.77 1.98
N ASP A 3 -5.96 22.87 1.84
CA ASP A 3 -5.15 22.06 0.94
C ASP A 3 -5.15 20.61 1.45
N GLU A 4 -6.16 19.80 1.05
CA GLU A 4 -6.24 18.36 1.38
C GLU A 4 -4.97 17.60 0.97
N SER A 5 -4.23 18.14 0.00
CA SER A 5 -2.91 17.69 -0.43
C SER A 5 -1.92 17.55 0.73
N GLN A 6 -1.95 18.46 1.70
CA GLN A 6 -1.00 18.49 2.81
C GLN A 6 -1.30 17.42 3.88
N GLN A 7 -2.56 16.98 3.99
CA GLN A 7 -2.95 15.92 4.93
C GLN A 7 -2.62 14.52 4.37
N LEU A 8 -2.62 14.37 3.04
CA LEU A 8 -2.21 13.15 2.33
C LEU A 8 -0.71 12.82 2.49
N ASP A 9 0.13 13.82 2.79
CA ASP A 9 1.57 13.60 3.08
C ASP A 9 1.81 13.02 4.48
N VAL A 10 0.88 13.20 5.42
CA VAL A 10 0.98 12.69 6.80
C VAL A 10 0.33 11.31 6.94
N PHE A 11 -0.76 11.06 6.21
CA PHE A 11 -1.53 9.82 6.25
C PHE A 11 -1.75 9.27 4.83
N PRO A 12 -0.81 8.47 4.31
CA PRO A 12 -0.92 8.00 2.93
C PRO A 12 -2.09 7.02 2.80
N THR A 13 -3.03 7.35 1.93
CA THR A 13 -4.12 6.44 1.53
C THR A 13 -3.68 5.47 0.44
N VAL A 14 -2.56 5.73 -0.24
CA VAL A 14 -1.96 4.84 -1.24
C VAL A 14 -0.46 4.70 -1.00
N VAL A 15 0.04 3.46 -1.06
CA VAL A 15 1.48 3.15 -0.96
C VAL A 15 1.86 2.10 -2.00
N ASP A 16 2.79 2.49 -2.87
CA ASP A 16 3.41 1.62 -3.86
C ASP A 16 4.83 1.25 -3.46
N LEU A 17 5.10 -0.05 -3.38
CA LEU A 17 6.40 -0.60 -3.02
C LEU A 17 6.94 -1.53 -4.10
N LYS A 18 8.26 -1.53 -4.28
CA LYS A 18 8.97 -2.51 -5.11
C LYS A 18 10.10 -3.16 -4.34
N ARG A 19 10.33 -4.44 -4.63
CA ARG A 19 11.54 -5.17 -4.22
C ARG A 19 12.19 -5.74 -5.46
N ILE A 20 13.35 -5.20 -5.82
CA ILE A 20 14.15 -5.64 -6.95
C ILE A 20 15.52 -6.03 -6.42
N ASP A 21 15.85 -7.32 -6.53
CA ASP A 21 17.12 -7.91 -6.16
C ASP A 21 17.47 -8.97 -7.23
N PRO A 22 18.36 -8.62 -8.18
CA PRO A 22 18.76 -9.52 -9.26
C PRO A 22 19.47 -10.78 -8.76
N SER A 23 20.22 -10.68 -7.66
CA SER A 23 20.98 -11.82 -7.11
C SER A 23 20.09 -12.97 -6.62
N LEU A 24 18.84 -12.63 -6.28
CA LEU A 24 17.83 -13.58 -5.81
C LEU A 24 16.70 -13.83 -6.85
N ASN A 25 16.88 -13.43 -8.12
CA ASN A 25 15.85 -13.46 -9.16
C ASN A 25 14.49 -12.87 -8.69
N MET A 26 14.59 -11.75 -7.96
CA MET A 26 13.47 -11.18 -7.25
C MET A 26 13.11 -9.83 -7.83
N ARG A 27 11.91 -9.77 -8.42
CA ARG A 27 11.35 -8.55 -9.02
C ARG A 27 9.86 -8.51 -8.71
N ARG A 28 9.51 -7.92 -7.56
CA ARG A 28 8.15 -7.95 -7.00
C ARG A 28 7.62 -6.54 -6.75
N PHE A 29 6.30 -6.39 -6.84
CA PHE A 29 5.58 -5.20 -6.40
C PHE A 29 4.67 -5.53 -5.22
N TYR A 30 4.34 -4.49 -4.45
CA TYR A 30 3.33 -4.52 -3.42
C TYR A 30 2.63 -3.17 -3.38
N ARG A 31 1.35 -3.12 -3.70
CA ARG A 31 0.50 -1.92 -3.70
C ARG A 31 -0.54 -2.03 -2.60
N MET A 32 -0.78 -0.93 -1.91
CA MET A 32 -1.80 -0.80 -0.87
C MET A 32 -2.59 0.47 -1.14
N SER A 33 -3.92 0.39 -1.05
CA SER A 33 -4.80 1.55 -1.14
C SER A 33 -5.97 1.43 -0.18
N VAL A 34 -6.24 2.49 0.57
CA VAL A 34 -7.44 2.67 1.38
C VAL A 34 -8.53 3.24 0.46
N GLN A 35 -9.69 2.60 0.44
CA GLN A 35 -10.82 2.97 -0.41
C GLN A 35 -12.12 2.92 0.41
N PRO A 36 -13.01 3.91 0.32
CA PRO A 36 -14.36 3.79 0.82
C PRO A 36 -15.08 2.60 0.16
N ASP A 37 -15.93 1.89 0.90
CA ASP A 37 -16.80 0.88 0.33
C ASP A 37 -18.22 1.42 0.05
N LEU A 38 -19.06 0.61 -0.60
CA LEU A 38 -20.42 0.99 -1.00
C LEU A 38 -21.42 1.06 0.18
N PHE A 39 -21.03 0.62 1.37
CA PHE A 39 -21.90 0.49 2.54
C PHE A 39 -21.48 1.40 3.70
N GLY A 40 -20.62 2.40 3.42
CA GLY A 40 -20.16 3.36 4.41
C GLY A 40 -19.02 2.85 5.31
N GLY A 41 -18.44 1.70 4.99
CA GLY A 41 -17.20 1.22 5.59
C GLY A 41 -15.97 1.60 4.76
N VAL A 42 -14.81 1.10 5.17
CA VAL A 42 -13.53 1.37 4.50
C VAL A 42 -12.77 0.06 4.26
N SER A 43 -12.21 -0.07 3.07
CA SER A 43 -11.43 -1.24 2.67
C SER A 43 -9.96 -0.88 2.41
N LEU A 44 -9.06 -1.68 2.98
CA LEU A 44 -7.65 -1.72 2.58
C LEU A 44 -7.48 -2.77 1.48
N VAL A 45 -7.31 -2.30 0.25
CA VAL A 45 -7.00 -3.14 -0.91
C VAL A 45 -5.50 -3.34 -0.98
N ARG A 46 -5.08 -4.61 -1.11
CA ARG A 46 -3.68 -5.04 -1.16
C ARG A 46 -3.45 -5.82 -2.44
N GLU A 47 -2.47 -5.42 -3.24
CA GLU A 47 -2.11 -6.10 -4.48
C GLU A 47 -0.62 -6.43 -4.48
N TRP A 48 -0.26 -7.63 -4.93
CA TRP A 48 1.16 -8.04 -4.95
C TRP A 48 1.45 -9.08 -6.01
N GLY A 49 2.69 -9.14 -6.47
CA GLY A 49 3.08 -10.11 -7.49
C GLY A 49 4.48 -9.88 -8.02
N ARG A 50 4.85 -10.65 -9.06
CA ARG A 50 6.05 -10.36 -9.85
C ARG A 50 5.74 -9.20 -10.82
N ILE A 51 6.69 -8.28 -10.99
CA ILE A 51 6.53 -7.15 -11.92
C ILE A 51 6.48 -7.69 -13.35
N GLY A 52 5.48 -7.27 -14.12
CA GLY A 52 5.23 -7.72 -15.49
C GLY A 52 4.29 -8.94 -15.60
N PHE A 53 3.72 -9.40 -14.49
CA PHE A 53 2.78 -10.53 -14.45
C PHE A 53 1.51 -10.17 -13.67
N ARG A 54 0.45 -10.95 -13.88
CA ARG A 54 -0.77 -10.86 -13.06
C ARG A 54 -0.42 -11.16 -11.59
N GLY A 55 -0.77 -10.23 -10.70
CA GLY A 55 -0.59 -10.37 -9.26
C GLY A 55 -1.75 -11.10 -8.60
N GLN A 56 -1.74 -11.04 -7.27
CA GLN A 56 -2.83 -11.41 -6.37
C GLN A 56 -3.39 -10.15 -5.71
N MET A 57 -4.62 -10.23 -5.24
CA MET A 57 -5.31 -9.18 -4.53
C MET A 57 -5.94 -9.73 -3.25
N LEU A 58 -5.98 -8.91 -2.20
CA LEU A 58 -6.74 -9.13 -0.98
C LEU A 58 -7.42 -7.83 -0.58
N ILE A 59 -8.67 -7.91 -0.16
CA ILE A 59 -9.45 -6.79 0.38
C ILE A 59 -9.64 -7.07 1.87
N GLU A 60 -9.23 -6.12 2.71
CA GLU A 60 -9.36 -6.16 4.16
C GLU A 60 -10.31 -5.05 4.60
N GLN A 61 -11.41 -5.40 5.26
CA GLN A 61 -12.44 -4.44 5.68
C GLN A 61 -12.11 -3.86 7.06
N HIS A 62 -12.41 -2.57 7.25
CA HIS A 62 -12.21 -1.83 8.48
C HIS A 62 -13.43 -0.94 8.78
N ASP A 63 -13.64 -0.68 10.07
CA ASP A 63 -14.78 0.12 10.55
C ASP A 63 -14.64 1.61 10.21
N ASP A 64 -13.41 2.11 10.07
CA ASP A 64 -13.11 3.52 9.79
C ASP A 64 -11.79 3.69 9.01
N GLU A 65 -11.65 4.86 8.38
CA GLU A 65 -10.48 5.21 7.56
C GLU A 65 -9.18 5.24 8.37
N GLY A 66 -9.23 5.73 9.61
CA GLY A 66 -8.06 5.78 10.50
C GLY A 66 -7.51 4.38 10.79
N ARG A 67 -8.37 3.38 11.02
CA ARG A 67 -7.96 1.97 11.17
C ARG A 67 -7.35 1.42 9.90
N ALA A 68 -7.94 1.68 8.74
CA ALA A 68 -7.40 1.22 7.45
C ALA A 68 -6.03 1.83 7.15
N VAL A 69 -5.87 3.14 7.37
CA VAL A 69 -4.58 3.85 7.21
C VAL A 69 -3.55 3.31 8.20
N ASN A 70 -3.91 3.08 9.47
CA ASN A 70 -3.02 2.48 10.45
C ASN A 70 -2.55 1.08 10.04
N ALA A 71 -3.45 0.25 9.50
CA ALA A 71 -3.11 -1.06 8.97
C ALA A 71 -2.16 -0.96 7.77
N LEU A 72 -2.42 -0.03 6.83
CA LEU A 72 -1.57 0.26 5.70
C LEU A 72 -0.16 0.67 6.15
N MET A 73 -0.03 1.61 7.10
CA MET A 73 1.25 2.08 7.60
C MET A 73 2.06 0.96 8.28
N LYS A 74 1.40 0.15 9.13
CA LYS A 74 2.03 -1.02 9.77
C LYS A 74 2.54 -2.01 8.73
N LEU A 75 1.73 -2.31 7.71
CA LEU A 75 2.09 -3.24 6.66
C LEU A 75 3.22 -2.70 5.77
N SER A 76 3.20 -1.40 5.43
CA SER A 76 4.27 -0.71 4.72
C SER A 76 5.60 -0.83 5.46
N ALA A 77 5.63 -0.51 6.76
CA ALA A 77 6.84 -0.65 7.58
C ALA A 77 7.35 -2.10 7.62
N MET A 78 6.46 -3.09 7.78
CA MET A 78 6.83 -4.51 7.73
C MET A 78 7.42 -4.92 6.37
N LYS A 79 6.87 -4.42 5.26
CA LYS A 79 7.39 -4.73 3.90
C LYS A 79 8.72 -4.03 3.65
N LYS A 80 8.89 -2.79 4.13
CA LYS A 80 10.17 -2.08 4.06
C LYS A 80 11.30 -2.85 4.75
N ARG A 81 11.06 -3.41 5.93
CA ARG A 81 12.00 -4.31 6.63
C ARG A 81 12.33 -5.60 5.84
N ARG A 82 11.48 -6.02 4.92
CA ARG A 82 11.71 -7.16 4.01
C ARG A 82 12.40 -6.76 2.70
N GLY A 83 12.95 -5.54 2.61
CA GLY A 83 13.69 -5.04 1.44
C GLY A 83 12.82 -4.43 0.34
N TYR A 84 11.54 -4.18 0.61
CA TYR A 84 10.73 -3.35 -0.29
C TYR A 84 11.07 -1.86 -0.09
N ARG A 85 11.02 -1.06 -1.15
CA ARG A 85 11.25 0.40 -1.13
C ARG A 85 10.09 1.14 -1.77
N LEU A 86 9.89 2.40 -1.42
CA LEU A 86 8.83 3.21 -2.02
C LEU A 86 9.10 3.43 -3.51
N LEU A 87 8.03 3.33 -4.31
CA LEU A 87 8.08 3.68 -5.72
C LEU A 87 8.20 5.20 -5.85
N GLY A 88 9.43 5.71 -5.97
CA GLY A 88 9.72 7.15 -6.01
C GLY A 88 11.04 7.51 -5.31
N GLU A 89 11.52 6.65 -4.41
CA GLU A 89 12.88 6.72 -3.88
C GLU A 89 13.85 6.22 -4.98
N ARG A 90 14.44 7.16 -5.73
CA ARG A 90 15.60 6.88 -6.60
C ARG A 90 16.86 6.70 -5.76
#